data_AF-V7GUZ6-F1
#
_entry.id   AF-V7GUZ6-F1
#
_cell.length_a   1.000
_cell.length_b   1.000
_cell.length_c   1.000
_cell.angle_alpha   90.00
_cell.angle_beta   90.00
_cell.angle_gamma   90.00
#
_symmetry.space_group_name_H-M   'P 1'
#
loop_
_entity.id
_entity.type
_entity.pdbx_description
1 polymer ?
#
loop_
_entity_poly.entity_id
_entity_poly.type
_entity_poly.pdbx_seq_one_letter_code
_entity_poly.pdbx_strand_id
1 'polypeptide(L)'
;MANIIEGGAGAETLIGTEREDWMEGFQGGDWIDGRGGNDEISGGPGSDRAIGGEGNDRIFGGDGWDDLSGDNGRFNARVSGEDNDRLSGGPGQDVLYVGDGQDTLTGGTDSDTFVFQFHNPVPGVVGSTSDITTITDFNPAEDKFAFDAVGLYNDGFGANFVNNASIQSGYPVSSFYSGAASGANGEHVVVITGESFNSANEAASAISGEHAGDIIVYQSSYTDRLATLAYVTADGSAHEFAHLGGVVTVADLGLTASDFTFV
;
A
#
# COMPACT_ATOMS: atom_id res chain seq x y z
N MET A 1 22.68 6.40 -20.11
CA MET A 1 23.27 7.44 -19.24
C MET A 1 22.08 8.11 -18.62
N ALA A 2 22.02 8.13 -17.29
CA ALA A 2 20.92 8.79 -16.61
C ALA A 2 20.96 10.30 -16.87
N ASN A 3 19.82 10.96 -17.01
CA ASN A 3 19.81 12.42 -17.00
C ASN A 3 19.79 12.93 -15.55
N ILE A 4 20.16 14.19 -15.38
CA ILE A 4 20.10 14.89 -14.09
C ILE A 4 19.14 16.06 -14.28
N ILE A 5 18.11 16.13 -13.44
CA ILE A 5 17.05 17.13 -13.47
C ILE A 5 16.98 17.74 -12.08
N GLU A 6 17.25 19.05 -11.98
CA GLU A 6 17.35 19.76 -10.71
C GLU A 6 16.34 20.91 -10.66
N GLY A 7 15.64 21.01 -9.54
CA GLY A 7 14.80 22.14 -9.14
C GLY A 7 15.61 23.25 -8.49
N GLY A 8 15.01 23.94 -7.53
CA GLY A 8 15.54 25.19 -6.98
C GLY A 8 15.14 25.43 -5.53
N ALA A 9 14.58 26.60 -5.26
CA ALA A 9 14.17 26.98 -3.90
C ALA A 9 12.70 27.36 -3.84
N GLY A 10 11.97 27.13 -4.93
CA GLY A 10 10.58 27.48 -5.09
C GLY A 10 9.76 26.22 -5.34
N ALA A 11 8.45 26.39 -5.55
CA ALA A 11 7.64 25.29 -6.04
C ALA A 11 7.93 25.08 -7.54
N GLU A 12 8.49 23.93 -7.88
CA GLU A 12 8.89 23.56 -9.22
C GLU A 12 8.00 22.45 -9.82
N THR A 13 8.12 22.29 -11.14
CA THR A 13 7.55 21.17 -11.88
C THR A 13 8.68 20.51 -12.64
N LEU A 14 9.08 19.32 -12.19
CA LEU A 14 10.17 18.54 -12.76
C LEU A 14 9.58 17.37 -13.54
N ILE A 15 10.05 17.19 -14.77
CA ILE A 15 9.53 16.18 -15.68
C ILE A 15 10.70 15.41 -16.27
N GLY A 16 10.73 14.11 -15.98
CA GLY A 16 11.67 13.13 -16.48
C GLY A 16 11.48 12.76 -17.95
N THR A 17 12.12 11.67 -18.31
CA THR A 17 12.21 11.12 -19.66
C THR A 17 11.76 9.66 -19.65
N GLU A 18 11.81 9.00 -20.80
CA GLU A 18 11.52 7.55 -20.90
C GLU A 18 12.79 6.71 -20.61
N ARG A 19 13.69 7.24 -19.78
CA ARG A 19 14.97 6.63 -19.39
C ARG A 19 15.23 6.96 -17.94
N GLU A 20 16.06 6.14 -17.31
CA GLU A 20 16.62 6.38 -15.97
C GLU A 20 17.04 7.85 -15.80
N ASP A 21 16.48 8.50 -14.79
CA ASP A 21 16.72 9.88 -14.43
C ASP A 21 17.07 10.02 -12.94
N TRP A 22 17.92 10.99 -12.62
CA TRP A 22 18.11 11.48 -11.26
C TRP A 22 17.43 12.84 -11.16
N MET A 23 16.42 12.93 -10.30
CA MET A 23 15.60 14.12 -10.10
C MET A 23 15.71 14.62 -8.66
N GLU A 24 15.93 15.92 -8.48
CA GLU A 24 16.05 16.58 -7.16
C GLU A 24 15.22 17.87 -7.14
N GLY A 25 14.19 17.94 -6.29
CA GLY A 25 13.33 19.12 -6.10
C GLY A 25 14.03 20.27 -5.37
N PHE A 26 14.85 19.92 -4.37
CA PHE A 26 15.47 20.82 -3.39
C PHE A 26 14.46 21.42 -2.41
N GLN A 27 14.23 22.75 -2.38
CA GLN A 27 13.28 23.34 -1.43
C GLN A 27 12.04 23.77 -2.19
N GLY A 28 10.87 23.58 -1.59
CA GLY A 28 9.61 23.99 -2.22
C GLY A 28 8.57 22.92 -2.07
N GLY A 29 7.34 23.18 -2.54
CA GLY A 29 6.37 22.12 -2.73
C GLY A 29 6.38 21.75 -4.20
N ASP A 30 7.13 20.71 -4.54
CA ASP A 30 7.46 20.33 -5.90
C ASP A 30 6.48 19.30 -6.46
N TRP A 31 6.32 19.34 -7.79
CA TRP A 31 5.64 18.29 -8.53
C TRP A 31 6.66 17.60 -9.44
N ILE A 32 6.89 16.31 -9.23
CA ILE A 32 7.92 15.51 -9.91
C ILE A 32 7.26 14.31 -10.58
N ASP A 33 7.56 14.11 -11.86
CA ASP A 33 7.08 13.00 -12.68
C ASP A 33 8.28 12.37 -13.42
N GLY A 34 8.73 11.19 -12.97
CA GLY A 34 9.85 10.42 -13.54
C GLY A 34 9.55 9.87 -14.93
N ARG A 35 8.27 9.56 -15.19
CA ARG A 35 7.72 8.93 -16.39
C ARG A 35 8.09 7.46 -16.54
N GLY A 36 9.23 7.15 -17.13
CA GLY A 36 9.56 5.80 -17.52
C GLY A 36 11.05 5.56 -17.41
N GLY A 37 11.46 4.40 -16.90
CA GLY A 37 12.84 4.17 -16.53
C GLY A 37 12.95 3.83 -15.04
N ASN A 38 14.15 3.50 -14.58
CA ASN A 38 14.37 3.32 -13.15
C ASN A 38 14.95 4.62 -12.62
N ASP A 39 14.14 5.38 -11.93
CA ASP A 39 14.44 6.75 -11.53
C ASP A 39 14.84 6.84 -10.05
N GLU A 40 15.66 7.84 -9.75
CA GLU A 40 15.99 8.25 -8.37
C GLU A 40 15.47 9.66 -8.16
N ILE A 41 14.39 9.77 -7.37
CA ILE A 41 13.64 11.00 -7.14
C ILE A 41 13.76 11.41 -5.67
N SER A 42 14.15 12.66 -5.45
CA SER A 42 14.18 13.33 -4.13
C SER A 42 13.35 14.61 -4.21
N GLY A 43 12.29 14.72 -3.40
CA GLY A 43 11.51 15.96 -3.24
C GLY A 43 12.32 17.03 -2.52
N GLY A 44 12.81 16.67 -1.32
CA GLY A 44 13.59 17.55 -0.46
C GLY A 44 12.70 18.19 0.61
N PRO A 45 13.05 19.37 1.16
CA PRO A 45 12.16 20.02 2.12
C PRO A 45 10.94 20.69 1.46
N GLY A 46 9.75 20.34 1.93
CA GLY A 46 8.49 20.99 1.62
C GLY A 46 7.34 19.99 1.52
N SER A 47 6.30 20.32 0.77
CA SER A 47 5.17 19.38 0.58
C SER A 47 5.17 18.97 -0.87
N ASP A 48 5.79 17.84 -1.12
CA ASP A 48 6.14 17.40 -2.45
C ASP A 48 5.16 16.36 -2.96
N ARG A 49 5.14 16.24 -4.29
CA ARG A 49 4.42 15.17 -4.97
C ARG A 49 5.31 14.55 -6.00
N ALA A 50 5.60 13.28 -5.83
CA ALA A 50 6.51 12.54 -6.70
C ALA A 50 5.84 11.28 -7.25
N ILE A 51 5.90 11.13 -8.57
CA ILE A 51 5.44 9.95 -9.30
C ILE A 51 6.68 9.36 -9.97
N GLY A 52 7.00 8.11 -9.65
CA GLY A 52 8.06 7.33 -10.30
C GLY A 52 7.68 7.03 -11.75
N GLY A 53 6.60 6.28 -11.94
CA GLY A 53 6.05 5.97 -13.26
C GLY A 53 6.28 4.51 -13.64
N GLU A 54 6.63 4.23 -14.89
CA GLU A 54 7.01 2.89 -15.32
C GLU A 54 8.47 2.59 -14.95
N GLY A 55 8.76 1.48 -14.29
CA GLY A 55 10.11 1.07 -13.91
C GLY A 55 10.31 1.00 -12.40
N ASN A 56 11.47 0.51 -11.97
CA ASN A 56 11.74 0.26 -10.55
C ASN A 56 12.34 1.50 -9.92
N ASP A 57 11.53 2.27 -9.22
CA ASP A 57 11.89 3.60 -8.78
C ASP A 57 12.34 3.66 -7.34
N ARG A 58 13.09 4.72 -7.03
CA ARG A 58 13.41 5.14 -5.67
C ARG A 58 12.91 6.54 -5.47
N ILE A 59 11.99 6.69 -4.53
CA ILE A 59 11.33 7.96 -4.25
C ILE A 59 11.54 8.29 -2.77
N PHE A 60 12.12 9.45 -2.53
CA PHE A 60 12.28 10.04 -1.21
C PHE A 60 11.52 11.37 -1.17
N GLY A 61 10.50 11.47 -0.31
CA GLY A 61 9.72 12.70 -0.12
C GLY A 61 10.60 13.79 0.47
N GLY A 62 11.07 13.54 1.70
CA GLY A 62 11.95 14.45 2.41
C GLY A 62 11.28 14.98 3.67
N ASP A 63 11.47 16.26 3.97
CA ASP A 63 10.84 16.86 5.14
C ASP A 63 9.50 17.48 4.72
N GLY A 64 8.38 17.01 5.27
CA GLY A 64 7.10 17.71 5.17
C GLY A 64 5.93 16.79 4.92
N TRP A 65 5.07 17.11 3.96
CA TRP A 65 3.83 16.36 3.75
C TRP A 65 3.81 15.93 2.31
N ASP A 66 4.17 14.68 2.07
CA ASP A 66 4.49 14.20 0.74
C ASP A 66 3.47 13.20 0.19
N ASP A 67 3.21 13.30 -1.11
CA ASP A 67 2.34 12.41 -1.90
C ASP A 67 3.23 11.62 -2.87
N LEU A 68 3.57 10.38 -2.50
CA LEU A 68 4.54 9.55 -3.22
C LEU A 68 3.84 8.38 -3.92
N SER A 69 4.15 8.16 -5.19
CA SER A 69 3.58 7.06 -5.98
C SER A 69 4.65 6.38 -6.82
N GLY A 70 4.81 5.07 -6.64
CA GLY A 70 5.67 4.24 -7.49
C GLY A 70 4.96 3.69 -8.74
N ASP A 71 3.63 3.67 -8.75
CA ASP A 71 2.83 2.87 -9.68
C ASP A 71 2.82 3.37 -11.15
N ASN A 72 2.74 2.41 -12.10
CA ASN A 72 2.49 2.63 -13.52
C ASN A 72 0.99 2.76 -13.90
N GLY A 73 0.11 2.55 -12.91
CA GLY A 73 -1.29 2.95 -12.94
C GLY A 73 -2.29 1.80 -12.96
N ARG A 74 -3.19 1.83 -11.96
CA ARG A 74 -4.43 1.05 -11.72
C ARG A 74 -5.18 0.39 -12.90
N PHE A 75 -5.12 0.96 -14.11
CA PHE A 75 -5.91 0.50 -15.28
C PHE A 75 -5.17 -0.46 -16.20
N ASN A 76 -3.88 -0.67 -15.96
CA ASN A 76 -3.10 -1.65 -16.70
C ASN A 76 -3.40 -3.06 -16.16
N ALA A 77 -3.24 -4.06 -17.03
CA ALA A 77 -3.43 -5.44 -16.61
C ALA A 77 -2.16 -5.93 -15.91
N ARG A 78 -2.31 -6.66 -14.79
CA ARG A 78 -1.21 -7.40 -14.16
C ARG A 78 -0.45 -8.24 -15.18
N VAL A 79 0.85 -8.03 -15.29
CA VAL A 79 1.80 -8.76 -16.12
C VAL A 79 2.95 -9.29 -15.29
N SER A 80 3.65 -10.31 -15.79
CA SER A 80 4.80 -10.85 -15.08
C SER A 80 6.00 -9.90 -15.15
N GLY A 81 6.61 -9.60 -14.00
CA GLY A 81 7.76 -8.70 -13.91
C GLY A 81 7.38 -7.25 -13.63
N GLU A 82 6.36 -7.05 -12.79
CA GLU A 82 5.98 -5.73 -12.27
C GLU A 82 7.17 -5.03 -11.60
N ASP A 83 7.04 -3.71 -11.59
CA ASP A 83 8.00 -2.80 -11.01
C ASP A 83 8.03 -2.94 -9.48
N ASN A 84 9.19 -2.73 -8.88
CA ASN A 84 9.42 -2.97 -7.45
C ASN A 84 10.03 -1.72 -6.85
N ASP A 85 9.17 -0.90 -6.26
CA ASP A 85 9.51 0.44 -5.87
C ASP A 85 9.99 0.52 -4.44
N ARG A 86 10.74 1.58 -4.17
CA ARG A 86 11.16 1.95 -2.82
C ARG A 86 10.70 3.36 -2.53
N LEU A 87 9.69 3.48 -1.68
CA LEU A 87 9.15 4.76 -1.25
C LEU A 87 9.52 5.00 0.20
N SER A 88 9.98 6.20 0.49
CA SER A 88 10.21 6.69 1.85
C SER A 88 9.61 8.07 1.97
N GLY A 89 8.64 8.24 2.88
CA GLY A 89 8.04 9.54 3.20
C GLY A 89 9.09 10.47 3.80
N GLY A 90 9.60 10.07 4.96
CA GLY A 90 10.59 10.85 5.70
C GLY A 90 9.94 11.47 6.93
N PRO A 91 10.39 12.65 7.39
CA PRO A 91 9.69 13.34 8.45
C PRO A 91 8.39 14.00 7.99
N GLY A 92 7.27 13.61 8.60
CA GLY A 92 6.00 14.32 8.51
C GLY A 92 4.83 13.39 8.20
N GLN A 93 3.74 13.92 7.66
CA GLN A 93 2.53 13.11 7.43
C GLN A 93 2.43 12.76 5.96
N ASP A 94 2.89 11.56 5.63
CA ASP A 94 3.09 11.17 4.25
C ASP A 94 2.02 10.18 3.77
N VAL A 95 1.75 10.24 2.47
CA VAL A 95 0.85 9.30 1.79
C VAL A 95 1.64 8.55 0.74
N LEU A 96 1.78 7.25 0.93
CA LEU A 96 2.55 6.37 0.07
C LEU A 96 1.60 5.47 -0.71
N TYR A 97 1.49 5.71 -2.02
CA TYR A 97 0.73 4.91 -2.97
C TYR A 97 1.64 3.85 -3.58
N VAL A 98 1.24 2.60 -3.39
CA VAL A 98 1.95 1.47 -3.97
C VAL A 98 1.11 0.79 -5.04
N GLY A 99 1.77 0.50 -6.16
CA GLY A 99 1.23 -0.24 -7.28
C GLY A 99 1.32 -1.74 -7.08
N ASP A 100 1.33 -2.47 -8.20
CA ASP A 100 1.71 -3.88 -8.17
C ASP A 100 3.22 -4.00 -8.12
N GLY A 101 3.71 -5.01 -7.40
CA GLY A 101 5.14 -5.17 -7.20
C GLY A 101 5.49 -5.83 -5.87
N GLN A 102 6.77 -6.14 -5.69
CA GLN A 102 7.34 -6.39 -4.36
C GLN A 102 7.99 -5.11 -3.84
N ASP A 103 7.15 -4.20 -3.41
CA ASP A 103 7.58 -2.85 -3.02
C ASP A 103 8.09 -2.81 -1.58
N THR A 104 8.87 -1.78 -1.28
CA THR A 104 9.31 -1.48 0.09
C THR A 104 8.89 -0.07 0.45
N LEU A 105 8.05 0.04 1.48
CA LEU A 105 7.55 1.32 1.99
C LEU A 105 8.13 1.59 3.37
N THR A 106 8.52 2.85 3.60
CA THR A 106 8.95 3.38 4.88
C THR A 106 8.19 4.68 5.11
N GLY A 107 7.34 4.74 6.13
CA GLY A 107 6.61 5.96 6.44
C GLY A 107 7.58 7.04 6.91
N GLY A 108 8.36 6.70 7.95
CA GLY A 108 9.30 7.59 8.59
C GLY A 108 8.81 7.97 9.98
N THR A 109 8.63 9.27 10.23
CA THR A 109 8.18 9.76 11.55
C THR A 109 6.90 10.53 11.41
N ASP A 110 6.07 10.52 12.45
CA ASP A 110 4.71 11.05 12.48
C ASP A 110 3.71 10.06 11.83
N SER A 111 2.53 10.53 11.43
CA SER A 111 1.42 9.67 11.04
C SER A 111 1.36 9.48 9.54
N ASP A 112 1.65 8.26 9.08
CA ASP A 112 1.70 7.94 7.66
C ASP A 112 0.51 7.11 7.19
N THR A 113 0.20 7.20 5.89
CA THR A 113 -0.85 6.41 5.25
C THR A 113 -0.27 5.58 4.11
N PHE A 114 -0.35 4.25 4.27
CA PHE A 114 0.04 3.29 3.25
C PHE A 114 -1.19 2.92 2.42
N VAL A 115 -1.19 3.29 1.13
CA VAL A 115 -2.32 3.11 0.22
C VAL A 115 -2.05 1.96 -0.73
N PHE A 116 -2.90 0.94 -0.68
CA PHE A 116 -2.86 -0.21 -1.57
C PHE A 116 -3.91 -0.07 -2.68
N GLN A 117 -3.47 -0.16 -3.93
CA GLN A 117 -4.36 -0.15 -5.08
C GLN A 117 -4.44 -1.55 -5.69
N PHE A 118 -5.63 -2.16 -5.70
CA PHE A 118 -5.79 -3.50 -6.25
C PHE A 118 -6.21 -3.43 -7.72
N HIS A 119 -5.35 -3.93 -8.61
CA HIS A 119 -5.70 -4.14 -10.01
C HIS A 119 -6.79 -5.20 -10.19
N ASN A 120 -7.60 -5.05 -11.25
CA ASN A 120 -8.56 -6.09 -11.62
C ASN A 120 -7.77 -7.31 -12.14
N PRO A 121 -7.77 -8.45 -11.43
CA PRO A 121 -7.03 -9.61 -11.88
C PRO A 121 -7.54 -10.04 -13.27
N VAL A 122 -6.63 -10.26 -14.21
CA VAL A 122 -7.01 -10.75 -15.54
C VAL A 122 -7.72 -12.10 -15.38
N PRO A 123 -8.97 -12.26 -15.87
CA PRO A 123 -9.67 -13.54 -15.78
C PRO A 123 -8.84 -14.68 -16.37
N GLY A 124 -8.48 -15.67 -15.55
CA GLY A 124 -7.69 -16.83 -15.98
C GLY A 124 -6.19 -16.72 -15.79
N VAL A 125 -5.67 -15.59 -15.27
CA VAL A 125 -4.28 -15.51 -14.79
C VAL A 125 -4.25 -15.94 -13.33
N VAL A 126 -3.90 -17.21 -13.12
CA VAL A 126 -3.61 -17.79 -11.81
C VAL A 126 -2.10 -17.99 -11.69
N GLY A 127 -1.49 -17.38 -10.67
CA GLY A 127 -0.11 -17.65 -10.29
C GLY A 127 0.96 -16.66 -10.78
N SER A 128 0.71 -15.36 -10.76
CA SER A 128 1.83 -14.41 -10.76
C SER A 128 2.44 -14.36 -9.35
N THR A 129 3.74 -14.18 -9.28
CA THR A 129 4.54 -14.06 -8.05
C THR A 129 3.88 -13.11 -7.06
N SER A 130 4.00 -13.40 -5.76
CA SER A 130 3.34 -12.62 -4.72
C SER A 130 3.80 -11.15 -4.77
N ASP A 131 2.91 -10.27 -5.23
CA ASP A 131 3.03 -8.81 -5.16
C ASP A 131 2.84 -8.40 -3.68
N ILE A 132 3.82 -8.76 -2.86
CA ILE A 132 3.80 -8.49 -1.43
C ILE A 132 4.68 -7.28 -1.17
N THR A 133 4.03 -6.19 -0.80
CA THR A 133 4.69 -5.00 -0.29
C THR A 133 5.21 -5.27 1.13
N THR A 134 6.41 -4.80 1.42
CA THR A 134 6.96 -4.77 2.77
C THR A 134 6.88 -3.35 3.32
N ILE A 135 6.17 -3.16 4.43
CA ILE A 135 6.20 -1.90 5.18
C ILE A 135 7.21 -2.06 6.32
N THR A 136 8.24 -1.24 6.34
CA THR A 136 9.43 -1.52 7.18
C THR A 136 9.33 -1.01 8.62
N ASP A 137 8.49 -0.01 8.87
CA ASP A 137 8.46 0.76 10.11
C ASP A 137 7.05 1.06 10.66
N PHE A 138 6.02 0.34 10.20
CA PHE A 138 4.63 0.56 10.59
C PHE A 138 4.44 0.67 12.12
N ASN A 139 3.94 1.82 12.56
CA ASN A 139 3.57 2.12 13.93
C ASN A 139 2.04 2.18 14.09
N PRO A 140 1.39 1.18 14.69
CA PRO A 140 -0.07 1.17 14.83
C PRO A 140 -0.64 2.28 15.73
N ALA A 141 0.20 3.02 16.47
CA ALA A 141 -0.24 4.18 17.24
C ALA A 141 -0.35 5.46 16.38
N GLU A 142 0.28 5.49 15.21
CA GLU A 142 0.46 6.68 14.37
C GLU A 142 -0.04 6.45 12.94
N ASP A 143 0.23 5.28 12.37
CA ASP A 143 0.06 4.97 10.95
C ASP A 143 -1.26 4.28 10.62
N LYS A 144 -1.61 4.33 9.34
CA LYS A 144 -2.86 3.77 8.81
C LYS A 144 -2.67 3.07 7.48
N PHE A 145 -3.60 2.16 7.20
CA PHE A 145 -3.78 1.55 5.91
C PHE A 145 -4.99 2.13 5.19
N ALA A 146 -4.83 2.33 3.88
CA ALA A 146 -5.90 2.66 2.95
C ALA A 146 -5.95 1.63 1.81
N PHE A 147 -7.14 1.23 1.36
CA PHE A 147 -7.32 0.19 0.33
C PHE A 147 -8.26 0.66 -0.78
N ASP A 148 -7.83 0.75 -2.02
CA ASP A 148 -8.69 1.06 -3.18
C ASP A 148 -9.20 -0.26 -3.82
N ALA A 149 -10.51 -0.56 -3.66
CA ALA A 149 -11.14 -1.81 -4.13
C ALA A 149 -12.08 -1.63 -5.35
N VAL A 150 -12.11 -2.62 -6.24
CA VAL A 150 -12.80 -2.59 -7.56
C VAL A 150 -14.32 -2.36 -7.49
N GLY A 151 -14.87 -1.42 -8.27
CA GLY A 151 -16.32 -1.38 -8.55
C GLY A 151 -16.98 -0.09 -9.04
N LEU A 152 -16.33 1.08 -9.01
CA LEU A 152 -16.96 2.35 -9.40
C LEU A 152 -16.00 3.23 -10.23
N TYR A 153 -16.55 3.89 -11.24
CA TYR A 153 -15.81 4.70 -12.22
C TYR A 153 -14.94 5.80 -11.59
N ASN A 154 -13.74 6.02 -12.16
CA ASN A 154 -12.81 7.14 -11.95
C ASN A 154 -13.22 8.21 -10.93
N ASP A 155 -12.49 8.30 -9.83
CA ASP A 155 -12.42 9.49 -8.98
C ASP A 155 -11.04 10.15 -8.92
N GLY A 156 -10.01 9.57 -9.56
CA GLY A 156 -8.69 10.21 -9.69
C GLY A 156 -7.88 10.15 -8.38
N PHE A 157 -6.95 11.09 -8.19
CA PHE A 157 -6.06 11.24 -7.01
C PHE A 157 -6.77 11.48 -5.66
N GLY A 158 -8.06 11.15 -5.56
CA GLY A 158 -8.87 11.17 -4.35
C GLY A 158 -9.85 10.00 -4.43
N ALA A 159 -9.38 8.83 -4.02
CA ALA A 159 -10.15 7.60 -4.11
C ALA A 159 -11.40 7.65 -3.18
N ASN A 160 -12.49 6.94 -3.55
CA ASN A 160 -13.74 6.86 -2.81
C ASN A 160 -14.35 5.45 -2.64
N PHE A 161 -15.01 5.22 -1.49
CA PHE A 161 -14.67 4.22 -0.46
C PHE A 161 -15.73 3.11 -0.55
N VAL A 162 -15.37 1.83 -0.75
CA VAL A 162 -16.38 0.75 -0.85
C VAL A 162 -16.60 0.06 0.50
N ASN A 163 -17.77 0.27 1.08
CA ASN A 163 -18.36 -0.59 2.10
C ASN A 163 -19.49 -1.40 1.44
N ASN A 164 -19.57 -2.70 1.74
CA ASN A 164 -20.71 -3.56 1.41
C ASN A 164 -22.04 -3.16 2.13
N ALA A 165 -22.19 -1.92 2.61
CA ALA A 165 -23.45 -1.43 3.17
C ALA A 165 -23.74 0.08 3.04
N SER A 166 -22.85 0.95 2.55
CA SER A 166 -23.21 2.36 2.37
C SER A 166 -22.36 3.11 1.36
N ILE A 167 -23.07 3.85 0.50
CA ILE A 167 -22.66 4.56 -0.71
C ILE A 167 -21.86 5.85 -0.38
N GLN A 168 -21.07 5.87 0.70
CA GLN A 168 -20.35 7.08 1.09
C GLN A 168 -18.88 6.81 1.40
N SER A 169 -18.08 7.48 0.58
CA SER A 169 -16.68 7.77 0.76
C SER A 169 -16.28 8.17 2.19
N GLY A 170 -15.22 7.57 2.75
CA GLY A 170 -14.35 8.22 3.73
C GLY A 170 -14.44 7.70 5.16
N TYR A 171 -15.11 6.56 5.39
CA TYR A 171 -15.40 6.10 6.75
C TYR A 171 -14.51 4.93 7.19
N PRO A 172 -14.08 4.93 8.46
CA PRO A 172 -13.37 3.79 9.04
C PRO A 172 -14.24 2.53 8.98
N VAL A 173 -13.58 1.37 9.02
CA VAL A 173 -14.23 0.06 8.96
C VAL A 173 -15.36 -0.05 9.98
N SER A 174 -16.59 -0.31 9.52
CA SER A 174 -17.77 -0.47 10.40
C SER A 174 -17.95 -1.88 10.94
N SER A 175 -17.30 -2.88 10.33
CA SER A 175 -17.38 -4.30 10.68
C SER A 175 -15.97 -4.83 10.91
N PHE A 176 -15.54 -4.88 12.17
CA PHE A 176 -14.18 -5.24 12.57
C PHE A 176 -14.21 -6.33 13.65
N TYR A 177 -13.31 -7.31 13.53
CA TYR A 177 -13.09 -8.32 14.55
C TYR A 177 -11.61 -8.41 14.92
N SER A 178 -11.33 -8.47 16.23
CA SER A 178 -10.00 -8.77 16.76
C SER A 178 -10.12 -9.83 17.86
N GLY A 179 -9.42 -10.95 17.69
CA GLY A 179 -9.50 -12.08 18.63
C GLY A 179 -9.01 -13.40 18.04
N ALA A 180 -9.45 -14.51 18.63
CA ALA A 180 -9.14 -15.84 18.08
C ALA A 180 -9.88 -16.08 16.76
N ALA A 181 -9.26 -16.77 15.79
CA ALA A 181 -9.84 -16.98 14.46
C ALA A 181 -11.18 -17.72 14.52
N SER A 182 -11.29 -18.72 15.40
CA SER A 182 -12.53 -19.49 15.63
C SER A 182 -13.73 -18.67 16.12
N GLY A 183 -13.53 -17.41 16.55
CA GLY A 183 -14.60 -16.52 16.99
C GLY A 183 -15.07 -15.49 15.94
N ALA A 184 -14.31 -15.29 14.87
CA ALA A 184 -14.56 -14.31 13.80
C ALA A 184 -15.66 -14.75 12.81
N ASN A 185 -16.60 -15.62 13.20
CA ASN A 185 -17.54 -16.21 12.25
C ASN A 185 -18.54 -15.15 11.72
N GLY A 186 -18.60 -14.91 10.40
CA GLY A 186 -19.62 -14.07 9.75
C GLY A 186 -19.08 -12.87 8.94
N GLU A 187 -19.98 -11.92 8.63
CA GLU A 187 -19.77 -10.75 7.74
C GLU A 187 -18.88 -9.67 8.40
N HIS A 188 -17.56 -9.91 8.44
CA HIS A 188 -16.55 -8.95 8.92
C HIS A 188 -15.77 -8.38 7.74
N VAL A 189 -15.49 -7.07 7.76
CA VAL A 189 -14.68 -6.43 6.70
C VAL A 189 -13.19 -6.53 7.01
N VAL A 190 -12.82 -6.52 8.29
CA VAL A 190 -11.44 -6.77 8.74
C VAL A 190 -11.43 -7.74 9.91
N VAL A 191 -10.62 -8.79 9.79
CA VAL A 191 -10.37 -9.79 10.83
C VAL A 191 -8.90 -9.78 11.21
N ILE A 192 -8.63 -9.50 12.48
CA ILE A 192 -7.30 -9.57 13.07
C ILE A 192 -7.22 -10.75 14.03
N THR A 193 -6.30 -11.66 13.77
CA THR A 193 -6.11 -12.85 14.59
C THR A 193 -4.66 -13.03 15.01
N GLY A 194 -4.48 -13.40 16.29
CA GLY A 194 -3.19 -13.80 16.83
C GLY A 194 -2.79 -15.23 16.46
N GLU A 195 -3.65 -15.97 15.75
CA GLU A 195 -3.32 -17.30 15.22
C GLU A 195 -2.34 -17.20 14.05
N SER A 196 -1.51 -18.25 13.90
CA SER A 196 -0.54 -18.33 12.82
C SER A 196 -1.02 -19.25 11.71
N PHE A 197 -0.81 -18.84 10.46
CA PHE A 197 -1.16 -19.62 9.28
C PHE A 197 0.03 -19.70 8.32
N ASN A 198 0.06 -20.76 7.51
CA ASN A 198 1.09 -20.94 6.49
C ASN A 198 0.77 -20.15 5.21
N SER A 199 -0.49 -19.77 4.99
CA SER A 199 -0.90 -19.01 3.81
C SER A 199 -2.21 -18.27 4.05
N ALA A 200 -2.45 -17.26 3.21
CA ALA A 200 -3.72 -16.53 3.20
C ALA A 200 -4.93 -17.46 2.95
N ASN A 201 -4.81 -18.46 2.08
CA ASN A 201 -5.87 -19.45 1.83
C ASN A 201 -6.21 -20.28 3.07
N GLU A 202 -5.19 -20.65 3.87
CA GLU A 202 -5.40 -21.35 5.14
C GLU A 202 -6.11 -20.45 6.15
N ALA A 203 -5.70 -19.19 6.26
CA ALA A 203 -6.34 -18.20 7.12
C ALA A 203 -7.82 -17.99 6.74
N ALA A 204 -8.09 -17.74 5.45
CA ALA A 204 -9.45 -17.54 4.93
C ALA A 204 -10.33 -18.79 5.05
N SER A 205 -9.75 -20.00 5.01
CA SER A 205 -10.50 -21.24 5.23
C SER A 205 -10.81 -21.47 6.72
N ALA A 206 -9.94 -21.02 7.62
CA ALA A 206 -10.12 -21.16 9.06
C ALA A 206 -11.12 -20.15 9.63
N ILE A 207 -11.18 -18.96 9.03
CA ILE A 207 -12.12 -17.89 9.36
C ILE A 207 -13.37 -18.08 8.50
N SER A 208 -14.39 -18.73 9.05
CA SER A 208 -15.60 -19.07 8.29
C SER A 208 -16.51 -17.86 8.08
N GLY A 209 -16.88 -17.60 6.83
CA GLY A 209 -17.86 -16.56 6.48
C GLY A 209 -17.24 -15.29 5.89
N GLU A 210 -15.94 -15.26 5.64
CA GLU A 210 -15.30 -14.20 4.86
C GLU A 210 -15.81 -14.20 3.41
N HIS A 211 -16.03 -13.01 2.88
CA HIS A 211 -16.48 -12.73 1.52
C HIS A 211 -15.35 -12.06 0.73
N ALA A 212 -15.45 -12.11 -0.59
CA ALA A 212 -14.54 -11.36 -1.44
C ALA A 212 -14.63 -9.86 -1.09
N GLY A 213 -13.49 -9.24 -0.74
CA GLY A 213 -13.45 -7.88 -0.22
C GLY A 213 -12.84 -7.75 1.18
N ASP A 214 -12.88 -8.81 1.97
CA ASP A 214 -12.46 -8.76 3.38
C ASP A 214 -10.94 -8.77 3.51
N ILE A 215 -10.43 -8.18 4.59
CA ILE A 215 -9.01 -8.16 4.94
C ILE A 215 -8.76 -9.02 6.17
N ILE A 216 -7.78 -9.92 6.07
CA ILE A 216 -7.33 -10.76 7.17
C ILE A 216 -5.92 -10.35 7.55
N VAL A 217 -5.70 -10.10 8.84
CA VAL A 217 -4.38 -9.86 9.42
C VAL A 217 -4.03 -11.03 10.33
N TYR A 218 -2.93 -11.72 10.03
CA TYR A 218 -2.50 -12.91 10.76
C TYR A 218 -0.96 -13.01 10.84
N GLN A 219 -0.49 -13.90 11.71
CA GLN A 219 0.94 -14.15 11.86
C GLN A 219 1.39 -15.21 10.85
N SER A 220 2.37 -14.91 10.00
CA SER A 220 2.93 -15.94 9.12
C SER A 220 3.71 -17.00 9.92
N SER A 221 3.48 -18.28 9.62
CA SER A 221 4.22 -19.41 10.19
C SER A 221 5.62 -19.62 9.57
N TYR A 222 5.93 -18.93 8.48
CA TYR A 222 7.19 -19.10 7.73
C TYR A 222 8.26 -18.06 8.05
N THR A 223 7.91 -16.96 8.72
CA THR A 223 8.84 -15.88 9.03
C THR A 223 8.89 -15.59 10.53
N ASP A 224 10.10 -15.39 11.03
CA ASP A 224 10.36 -15.05 12.43
C ASP A 224 10.03 -13.58 12.70
N ARG A 225 8.77 -13.13 12.47
CA ARG A 225 8.17 -11.81 12.86
C ARG A 225 7.72 -10.88 11.72
N LEU A 226 6.79 -11.33 10.86
CA LEU A 226 6.01 -10.43 9.99
C LEU A 226 4.52 -10.65 10.23
N ALA A 227 3.79 -9.57 10.49
CA ALA A 227 2.33 -9.59 10.41
C ALA A 227 1.94 -9.50 8.93
N THR A 228 1.10 -10.41 8.48
CA THR A 228 0.70 -10.55 7.09
C THR A 228 -0.72 -10.04 6.92
N LEU A 229 -0.92 -9.15 5.95
CA LEU A 229 -2.23 -8.70 5.49
C LEU A 229 -2.56 -9.45 4.21
N ALA A 230 -3.78 -9.98 4.16
CA ALA A 230 -4.31 -10.70 3.02
C ALA A 230 -5.70 -10.19 2.65
N TYR A 231 -5.97 -10.14 1.36
CA TYR A 231 -7.26 -9.78 0.77
C TYR A 231 -7.99 -11.04 0.35
N VAL A 232 -9.23 -11.21 0.82
CA VAL A 232 -10.08 -12.34 0.48
C VAL A 232 -10.61 -12.16 -0.95
N THR A 233 -10.29 -13.12 -1.80
CA THR A 233 -10.68 -13.12 -3.23
C THR A 233 -11.95 -13.91 -3.49
N ALA A 234 -12.23 -14.92 -2.66
CA ALA A 234 -13.45 -15.71 -2.63
C ALA A 234 -13.50 -16.52 -1.32
N ASP A 235 -14.63 -17.15 -1.00
CA ASP A 235 -14.77 -18.01 0.17
C ASP A 235 -13.63 -19.05 0.25
N GLY A 236 -12.82 -18.99 1.33
CA GLY A 236 -11.67 -19.88 1.55
C GLY A 236 -10.43 -19.59 0.68
N SER A 237 -10.43 -18.47 -0.05
CA SER A 237 -9.35 -18.05 -0.95
C SER A 237 -8.96 -16.61 -0.68
N ALA A 238 -7.68 -16.37 -0.43
CA ALA A 238 -7.15 -15.04 -0.16
C ALA A 238 -5.72 -14.89 -0.70
N HIS A 239 -5.35 -13.66 -1.03
CA HIS A 239 -4.02 -13.30 -1.51
C HIS A 239 -3.33 -12.40 -0.48
N GLU A 240 -2.11 -12.76 -0.10
CA GLU A 240 -1.24 -11.87 0.65
C GLU A 240 -0.86 -10.68 -0.23
N PHE A 241 -0.87 -9.47 0.34
CA PHE A 241 -0.49 -8.25 -0.38
C PHE A 241 0.47 -7.37 0.42
N ALA A 242 0.54 -7.52 1.75
CA ALA A 242 1.47 -6.75 2.55
C ALA A 242 2.01 -7.51 3.76
N HIS A 243 3.29 -7.29 4.07
CA HIS A 243 3.95 -7.73 5.28
C HIS A 243 4.43 -6.52 6.09
N LEU A 244 4.16 -6.52 7.39
CA LEU A 244 4.65 -5.52 8.32
C LEU A 244 5.96 -5.97 8.97
N GLY A 245 7.02 -5.21 8.71
CA GLY A 245 8.34 -5.35 9.30
C GLY A 245 8.36 -5.08 10.80
N GLY A 246 9.24 -5.77 11.52
CA GLY A 246 9.48 -5.51 12.95
C GLY A 246 8.39 -6.00 13.90
N VAL A 247 7.34 -6.67 13.41
CA VAL A 247 6.19 -7.08 14.22
C VAL A 247 6.40 -8.41 14.91
N VAL A 248 6.52 -8.39 16.24
CA VAL A 248 6.78 -9.61 17.03
C VAL A 248 5.58 -10.53 17.12
N THR A 249 4.39 -9.99 17.38
CA THR A 249 3.12 -10.70 17.31
C THR A 249 2.03 -9.77 16.78
N VAL A 250 1.08 -10.30 16.01
CA VAL A 250 -0.09 -9.53 15.55
C VAL A 250 -0.92 -9.00 16.73
N ALA A 251 -0.98 -9.74 17.85
CA ALA A 251 -1.72 -9.32 19.03
C ALA A 251 -1.12 -8.06 19.68
N ASP A 252 0.20 -7.86 19.61
CA ASP A 252 0.88 -6.69 20.16
C ASP A 252 0.71 -5.44 19.30
N LEU A 253 0.24 -5.58 18.05
CA LEU A 253 -0.02 -4.43 17.19
C LEU A 253 -1.14 -3.54 17.72
N GLY A 254 -2.09 -4.08 18.48
CA GLY A 254 -3.20 -3.27 19.01
C GLY A 254 -4.08 -2.61 17.95
N LEU A 255 -4.01 -3.10 16.70
CA LEU A 255 -4.78 -2.59 15.57
C LEU A 255 -6.28 -2.57 15.86
N THR A 256 -6.92 -1.53 15.35
CA THR A 256 -8.33 -1.25 15.51
C THR A 256 -8.95 -0.86 14.16
N ALA A 257 -10.27 -0.78 14.12
CA ALA A 257 -11.00 -0.36 12.94
C ALA A 257 -10.62 1.05 12.42
N SER A 258 -10.03 1.92 13.26
CA SER A 258 -9.60 3.26 12.82
C SER A 258 -8.33 3.27 12.00
N ASP A 259 -7.58 2.16 12.02
CA ASP A 259 -6.29 2.03 11.36
C ASP A 259 -6.48 1.52 9.92
N PHE A 260 -7.71 1.10 9.58
CA PHE A 260 -8.09 0.60 8.27
C PHE A 260 -9.14 1.53 7.67
N THR A 261 -8.87 1.97 6.46
CA THR A 261 -9.81 2.77 5.68
C THR A 261 -9.96 2.13 4.30
N PHE A 262 -11.18 1.74 3.93
CA PHE A 262 -11.45 1.18 2.60
C PHE A 262 -11.90 2.29 1.71
N VAL A 263 -11.15 2.56 0.65
CA VAL A 263 -11.26 3.63 -0.33
C VAL A 263 -11.78 3.12 -1.69
#